data_AF-A0A0N0CUY9-F1
#
_entry.id   AF-A0A0N0CUY9-F1
#
_cell.length_a   1.000
_cell.length_b   1.000
_cell.length_c   1.000
_cell.angle_alpha   90.00
_cell.angle_beta   90.00
_cell.angle_gamma   90.00
#
_symmetry.space_group_name_H-M   'P 1'
#
loop_
_entity.id
_entity.type
_entity.pdbx_description
1 polymer ?
#
loop_
_entity_poly.entity_id
_entity_poly.type
_entity_poly.pdbx_seq_one_letter_code
_entity_poly.pdbx_strand_id
1 'polypeptide(L)'
;MNEETQKFTIVGKDGMEQYCRVVLTFDAEEKSYVLFSILDEHGEEIPEDLSAMTFDYDDNTGEMINLQAVETDLEWEMINEVVLALLDEFEEEPQLITVTGEDGRDQVCEVIHTFSSEQFSKSYVLYVPATDEPIEEREIFAAQYIAGTNGHIEELLPIESDEEWEFVEEVVNTL
;
A
#
# COMPACT_ATOMS: atom_id res chain seq x y z
N MET A 1 -16.86 1.15 -6.76
CA MET A 1 -17.73 0.54 -5.74
C MET A 1 -17.42 1.28 -4.46
N ASN A 2 -18.42 1.67 -3.67
CA ASN A 2 -18.19 2.55 -2.51
C ASN A 2 -17.30 1.84 -1.48
N GLU A 3 -16.07 2.30 -1.34
CA GLU A 3 -15.18 2.01 -0.22
C GLU A 3 -15.71 2.75 1.02
N GLU A 4 -16.87 2.33 1.53
CA GLU A 4 -17.27 2.71 2.87
C GLU A 4 -16.34 1.96 3.83
N THR A 5 -15.24 2.62 4.20
CA THR A 5 -14.30 2.14 5.22
C THR A 5 -15.09 1.92 6.52
N GLN A 6 -15.48 0.68 6.76
CA GLN A 6 -16.27 0.31 7.93
C GLN A 6 -15.38 0.49 9.17
N LYS A 7 -15.80 1.37 10.08
CA LYS A 7 -15.13 1.61 11.36
C LYS A 7 -16.00 1.08 12.48
N PHE A 8 -15.39 0.49 13.49
CA PHE A 8 -16.08 0.03 14.69
C PHE A 8 -15.22 0.30 15.92
N THR A 9 -15.85 0.28 17.09
CA THR A 9 -15.16 0.54 18.36
C THR A 9 -15.14 -0.75 19.16
N ILE A 10 -13.98 -1.10 19.70
CA ILE A 10 -13.83 -2.21 20.65
C ILE A 10 -13.38 -1.69 22.00
N VAL A 11 -13.71 -2.43 23.05
CA VAL A 11 -13.19 -2.15 24.38
C VAL A 11 -11.90 -2.96 24.55
N GLY A 12 -10.76 -2.26 24.63
CA GLY A 12 -9.45 -2.89 24.83
C GLY A 12 -9.32 -3.58 26.18
N LYS A 13 -8.24 -4.34 26.36
CA LYS A 13 -7.94 -5.06 27.63
C LYS A 13 -7.80 -4.13 28.84
N ASP A 14 -7.47 -2.86 28.62
CA ASP A 14 -7.40 -1.82 29.67
C ASP A 14 -8.76 -1.18 30.00
N GLY A 15 -9.82 -1.55 29.28
CA GLY A 15 -11.15 -0.94 29.41
C GLY A 15 -11.33 0.38 28.66
N MET A 16 -10.32 0.82 27.91
CA MET A 16 -10.39 1.98 27.03
C MET A 16 -11.04 1.62 25.69
N GLU A 17 -11.85 2.53 25.15
CA GLU A 17 -12.43 2.42 23.82
C GLU A 17 -11.34 2.64 22.77
N GLN A 18 -11.15 1.66 21.89
CA GLN A 18 -10.21 1.72 20.77
C GLN A 18 -11.00 1.79 19.47
N TYR A 19 -10.61 2.71 18.59
CA TYR A 19 -11.21 2.84 17.28
C TYR A 19 -10.47 1.94 16.30
N CYS A 20 -11.22 1.10 15.61
CA CYS A 20 -10.69 0.13 14.66
C CYS A 20 -11.24 0.42 13.27
N ARG A 21 -10.36 0.32 12.28
CA ARG A 21 -10.74 0.35 10.86
C ARG A 21 -10.72 -1.07 10.33
N VAL A 22 -11.84 -1.49 9.73
CA VAL A 22 -11.91 -2.76 9.00
C VAL A 22 -11.02 -2.68 7.78
N VAL A 23 -10.07 -3.61 7.70
CA VAL A 23 -9.20 -3.84 6.55
C VAL A 23 -9.88 -4.83 5.61
N LEU A 24 -10.40 -5.93 6.16
CA LEU A 24 -10.98 -7.05 5.41
C LEU A 24 -12.01 -7.79 6.27
N THR A 25 -13.04 -8.33 5.63
CA THR A 25 -13.91 -9.36 6.22
C THR A 25 -14.01 -10.55 5.28
N PHE A 26 -13.98 -11.76 5.82
CA PHE A 26 -14.14 -12.98 5.05
C PHE A 26 -14.75 -14.11 5.90
N ASP A 27 -15.44 -15.03 5.26
CA ASP A 27 -16.03 -16.21 5.89
C ASP A 27 -15.14 -17.42 5.64
N ALA A 28 -14.79 -18.14 6.69
CA ALA A 28 -14.03 -19.38 6.59
C ALA A 28 -14.59 -20.47 7.51
N GLU A 29 -14.72 -21.68 6.95
CA GLU A 29 -15.38 -22.81 7.59
C GLU A 29 -16.83 -22.50 8.02
N GLU A 30 -17.03 -22.24 9.32
CA GLU A 30 -18.31 -21.92 9.96
C GLU A 30 -18.25 -20.60 10.76
N LYS A 31 -17.20 -19.80 10.56
CA LYS A 31 -16.98 -18.53 11.27
C LYS A 31 -16.65 -17.40 10.31
N SER A 32 -17.07 -16.19 10.67
CA SER A 32 -16.69 -14.97 9.95
C SER A 32 -15.53 -14.30 10.68
N TYR A 33 -14.55 -13.83 9.91
CA TYR A 33 -13.33 -13.19 10.38
C TYR A 33 -13.29 -11.75 9.90
N VAL A 34 -12.92 -10.84 10.80
CA VAL A 34 -12.66 -9.44 10.51
C VAL A 34 -11.21 -9.13 10.85
N LEU A 35 -10.48 -8.63 9.87
CA LEU A 35 -9.15 -8.05 10.03
C LEU A 35 -9.29 -6.54 10.16
N PHE A 36 -8.62 -5.96 11.14
CA PHE A 36 -8.70 -4.53 11.41
C PHE A 36 -7.37 -3.97 11.91
N SER A 37 -7.14 -2.69 11.61
CA SER A 37 -6.07 -1.90 12.22
C SER A 37 -6.65 -1.10 13.37
N ILE A 38 -5.92 -1.06 14.47
CA ILE A 38 -6.19 -0.11 15.56
C ILE A 38 -5.70 1.27 15.09
N LEU A 39 -6.48 2.30 15.41
CA LEU A 39 -6.13 3.69 15.17
C LEU A 39 -5.53 4.26 16.47
N ASP A 40 -4.41 4.97 16.33
CA ASP A 40 -3.75 5.65 17.45
C ASP A 40 -4.54 6.92 17.87
N GLU A 41 -4.09 7.64 18.91
CA GLU A 41 -4.68 8.89 19.41
C GLU A 41 -4.77 9.99 18.33
N HIS A 42 -3.96 9.89 17.28
CA HIS A 42 -3.98 10.77 16.11
C HIS A 42 -4.97 10.34 15.02
N GLY A 43 -5.61 9.18 15.16
CA GLY A 43 -6.49 8.60 14.14
C GLY A 43 -5.74 8.01 12.94
N GLU A 44 -4.42 7.86 13.07
CA GLU A 44 -3.54 7.24 12.08
C GLU A 44 -3.49 5.73 12.30
N GLU A 45 -3.41 4.98 11.20
CA GLU A 45 -3.28 3.52 11.22
C GLU A 45 -1.85 3.13 11.60
N ILE A 46 -1.71 2.10 12.43
CA ILE A 46 -0.42 1.54 12.78
C ILE A 46 -0.17 0.36 11.82
N PRO A 47 0.70 0.51 10.80
CA PRO A 47 0.82 -0.46 9.71
C PRO A 47 1.28 -1.86 10.16
N GLU A 48 1.93 -1.97 11.33
CA GLU A 48 2.44 -3.24 11.86
C GLU A 48 1.52 -3.91 12.91
N ASP A 49 0.36 -3.32 13.25
CA ASP A 49 -0.52 -3.80 14.34
C ASP A 49 -1.87 -4.33 13.81
N LEU A 50 -1.82 -5.18 12.77
CA LEU A 50 -3.02 -5.84 12.27
C LEU A 50 -3.55 -6.86 13.29
N SER A 51 -4.80 -6.69 13.68
CA SER A 51 -5.51 -7.56 14.60
C SER A 51 -6.67 -8.26 13.90
N ALA A 52 -6.99 -9.47 14.35
CA ALA A 52 -8.10 -10.25 13.82
C ALA A 52 -9.07 -10.68 14.93
N MET A 53 -10.36 -10.63 14.61
CA MET A 53 -11.44 -11.12 15.47
C MET A 53 -12.43 -11.95 14.65
N THR A 54 -13.08 -12.91 15.30
CA THR A 54 -14.27 -13.57 14.75
C THR A 54 -15.51 -12.76 15.08
N PHE A 55 -16.52 -12.78 14.23
CA PHE A 55 -17.79 -12.11 14.48
C PHE A 55 -18.97 -12.93 13.94
N ASP A 56 -20.17 -12.60 14.41
CA ASP A 56 -21.44 -13.06 13.84
C ASP A 56 -22.18 -11.86 13.22
N TYR A 57 -23.04 -12.12 12.23
CA TYR A 57 -23.94 -11.11 11.70
C TYR A 57 -25.23 -11.05 12.52
N ASP A 58 -25.64 -9.84 12.91
CA ASP A 58 -27.00 -9.63 13.39
C ASP A 58 -27.98 -9.71 12.20
N ASP A 59 -28.91 -10.66 12.25
CA ASP A 59 -29.89 -10.91 11.18
C ASP A 59 -30.84 -9.71 10.94
N ASN A 60 -30.96 -8.79 11.90
CA ASN A 60 -31.86 -7.64 11.81
C ASN A 60 -31.16 -6.37 11.34
N THR A 61 -29.93 -6.11 11.81
CA THR A 61 -29.19 -4.88 11.50
C THR A 61 -28.08 -5.08 10.46
N GLY A 62 -27.63 -6.32 10.26
CA GLY A 62 -26.46 -6.63 9.46
C GLY A 62 -25.14 -6.19 10.10
N GLU A 63 -25.15 -5.79 11.37
CA GLU A 63 -23.95 -5.36 12.09
C GLU A 63 -23.16 -6.56 12.62
N MET A 64 -21.85 -6.35 12.77
CA MET A 64 -20.95 -7.32 13.39
C MET A 64 -21.22 -7.37 14.89
N ILE A 65 -21.62 -8.54 15.39
CA ILE A 65 -21.85 -8.83 16.81
C ILE A 65 -20.95 -9.99 17.26
N ASN A 66 -20.92 -10.25 18.58
CA ASN A 66 -20.13 -11.35 19.17
C ASN A 66 -18.65 -11.37 18.76
N LEU A 67 -17.98 -10.22 18.79
CA LEU A 67 -16.56 -10.12 18.48
C LEU A 67 -15.72 -10.95 19.47
N GLN A 68 -14.96 -11.94 18.98
CA GLN A 68 -14.02 -12.72 19.78
C GLN A 68 -12.60 -12.61 19.21
N ALA A 69 -11.60 -12.45 20.07
CA ALA A 69 -10.21 -12.36 19.63
C ALA A 69 -9.73 -13.70 19.04
N VAL A 70 -9.02 -13.63 17.92
CA VAL A 70 -8.35 -14.79 17.33
C VAL A 70 -7.03 -15.00 18.09
N GLU A 71 -6.95 -16.11 18.83
CA GLU A 71 -5.78 -16.45 19.66
C GLU A 71 -5.08 -17.74 19.21
N THR A 72 -5.62 -18.44 18.20
CA THR A 72 -5.07 -19.72 17.77
C THR A 72 -4.19 -19.58 16.54
N ASP A 73 -3.03 -20.25 16.55
CA ASP A 73 -2.08 -20.21 15.43
C ASP A 73 -2.72 -20.69 14.11
N LEU A 74 -3.61 -21.69 14.18
CA LEU A 74 -4.30 -22.23 12.99
C LEU A 74 -5.20 -21.18 12.32
N GLU A 75 -5.94 -20.41 13.11
CA GLU A 75 -6.78 -19.33 12.57
C GLU A 75 -5.90 -18.22 11.99
N TRP A 76 -4.77 -17.90 12.63
CA TRP A 76 -3.80 -16.93 12.10
C TRP A 76 -3.13 -17.40 10.81
N GLU A 77 -2.79 -18.68 10.68
CA GLU A 77 -2.27 -19.25 9.44
C GLU A 77 -3.28 -19.09 8.30
N MET A 78 -4.57 -19.36 8.56
CA MET A 78 -5.64 -19.15 7.57
C MET A 78 -5.83 -17.68 7.22
N ILE A 79 -5.87 -16.79 8.21
CA ILE A 79 -5.99 -15.34 7.99
C ILE A 79 -4.82 -14.86 7.14
N ASN A 80 -3.60 -15.27 7.46
CA ASN A 80 -2.42 -14.88 6.72
C ASN A 80 -2.47 -15.43 5.28
N GLU A 81 -2.97 -16.64 5.04
CA GLU A 81 -3.17 -17.15 3.68
C GLU A 81 -4.17 -16.28 2.90
N VAL A 82 -5.31 -15.93 3.49
CA VAL A 82 -6.32 -15.07 2.84
C VAL A 82 -5.78 -13.67 2.62
N VAL A 83 -5.09 -13.10 3.61
CA VAL A 83 -4.47 -11.79 3.53
C VAL A 83 -3.39 -11.80 2.47
N LEU A 84 -2.53 -12.80 2.38
CA LEU A 84 -1.53 -12.91 1.33
C LEU A 84 -2.16 -13.13 -0.04
N ALA A 85 -3.25 -13.89 -0.16
CA ALA A 85 -3.93 -14.06 -1.43
C ALA A 85 -4.58 -12.76 -1.92
N LEU A 86 -5.14 -11.96 -1.00
CA LEU A 86 -5.69 -10.65 -1.32
C LEU A 86 -4.59 -9.61 -1.51
N LEU A 87 -3.53 -9.65 -0.71
CA LEU A 87 -2.35 -8.85 -0.92
C LEU A 87 -1.66 -9.25 -2.22
N ASP A 88 -1.72 -10.47 -2.73
CA ASP A 88 -1.22 -10.77 -4.08
C ASP A 88 -2.07 -10.06 -5.16
N GLU A 89 -3.36 -9.81 -4.88
CA GLU A 89 -4.23 -8.96 -5.72
C GLU A 89 -4.01 -7.45 -5.49
N PHE A 90 -3.34 -7.03 -4.40
CA PHE A 90 -3.09 -5.63 -4.00
C PHE A 90 -1.61 -5.25 -3.84
N GLU A 91 -0.69 -6.19 -4.02
CA GLU A 91 0.74 -6.02 -4.18
C GLU A 91 0.76 -5.25 -5.48
N GLU A 92 1.01 -3.95 -5.37
CA GLU A 92 1.19 -3.11 -6.54
C GLU A 92 2.25 -3.79 -7.37
N GLU A 93 1.82 -4.51 -8.42
CA GLU A 93 2.73 -5.17 -9.35
C GLU A 93 3.81 -4.13 -9.66
N PRO A 94 5.10 -4.46 -9.48
CA PRO A 94 6.17 -3.49 -9.59
C PRO A 94 5.93 -2.69 -10.87
N GLN A 95 5.68 -1.38 -10.74
CA GLN A 95 5.19 -0.62 -11.88
C GLN A 95 6.31 -0.59 -12.92
N LEU A 96 6.16 -1.38 -13.97
CA LEU A 96 7.14 -1.49 -15.04
C LEU A 96 6.90 -0.39 -16.08
N ILE A 97 7.94 0.36 -16.38
CA ILE A 97 7.96 1.36 -17.45
C ILE A 97 8.95 0.94 -18.52
N THR A 98 8.65 1.33 -19.75
CA THR A 98 9.59 1.17 -20.88
C THR A 98 10.26 2.50 -21.13
N VAL A 99 11.58 2.54 -20.93
CA VAL A 99 12.40 3.72 -21.17
C VAL A 99 13.18 3.52 -22.45
N THR A 100 12.95 4.38 -23.44
CA THR A 100 13.73 4.38 -24.67
C THR A 100 14.99 5.22 -24.45
N GLY A 101 16.16 4.57 -24.43
CA GLY A 101 17.44 5.25 -24.28
C GLY A 101 17.90 5.96 -25.57
N GLU A 102 18.96 6.77 -25.48
CA GLU A 102 19.51 7.54 -26.61
C GLU A 102 19.98 6.68 -27.79
N ASP A 103 20.34 5.41 -27.55
CA ASP A 103 20.74 4.45 -28.58
C ASP A 103 19.53 3.86 -29.36
N GLY A 104 18.31 4.29 -29.02
CA GLY A 104 17.06 3.80 -29.60
C GLY A 104 16.66 2.41 -29.11
N ARG A 105 17.25 1.95 -28.00
CA ARG A 105 16.91 0.68 -27.34
C ARG A 105 15.92 0.94 -26.22
N ASP A 106 14.85 0.16 -26.22
CA ASP A 106 13.91 0.11 -25.13
C ASP A 106 14.46 -0.76 -23.99
N GLN A 107 14.52 -0.19 -22.79
CA GLN A 107 14.89 -0.87 -21.55
C GLN A 107 13.65 -0.92 -20.66
N VAL A 108 13.34 -2.11 -20.13
CA VAL A 108 12.32 -2.25 -19.10
C VAL A 108 12.93 -1.85 -17.76
N CYS A 109 12.27 -0.93 -17.07
CA CYS A 109 12.66 -0.43 -15.77
C CYS A 109 11.52 -0.61 -14.78
N GLU A 110 11.87 -0.80 -13.52
CA GLU A 110 10.96 -0.90 -12.39
C GLU A 110 10.92 0.44 -11.65
N VAL A 111 9.72 0.96 -11.43
CA VAL A 111 9.50 2.18 -10.66
C VAL A 111 9.68 1.87 -9.17
N ILE A 112 10.58 2.62 -8.54
CA ILE A 112 10.87 2.53 -7.11
C ILE A 112 9.95 3.46 -6.32
N HIS A 113 9.76 4.69 -6.81
CA HIS A 113 8.96 5.69 -6.12
C HIS A 113 8.50 6.78 -7.09
N THR A 114 7.30 7.34 -6.87
CA THR A 114 6.78 8.49 -7.60
C THR A 114 6.35 9.58 -6.64
N PHE A 115 6.74 10.83 -6.90
CA PHE A 115 6.39 11.97 -6.07
C PHE A 115 6.10 13.21 -6.91
N SER A 116 5.31 14.13 -6.37
CA SER A 116 5.00 15.41 -7.01
C SER A 116 5.61 16.55 -6.21
N SER A 117 6.29 17.48 -6.88
CA SER A 117 6.75 18.71 -6.27
C SER A 117 5.72 19.81 -6.46
N GLU A 118 5.21 20.36 -5.35
CA GLU A 118 4.37 21.56 -5.39
C GLU A 118 5.16 22.79 -5.89
N GLN A 119 6.46 22.86 -5.58
CA GLN A 119 7.34 23.96 -5.95
C GLN A 119 7.49 24.09 -7.47
N PHE A 120 7.69 22.96 -8.14
CA PHE A 120 7.82 22.92 -9.59
C PHE A 120 6.49 22.67 -10.30
N SER A 121 5.44 22.27 -9.57
CA SER A 121 4.18 21.78 -10.12
C SER A 121 4.39 20.67 -11.16
N LYS A 122 5.35 19.79 -10.88
CA LYS A 122 5.82 18.70 -11.74
C LYS A 122 5.87 17.40 -10.94
N SER A 123 5.71 16.28 -11.64
CA SER A 123 5.82 14.94 -11.06
C SER A 123 7.10 14.25 -11.50
N TYR A 124 7.72 13.55 -10.57
CA TYR A 124 9.00 12.86 -10.73
C TYR A 124 8.86 11.38 -10.39
N VAL A 125 9.60 10.56 -11.11
CA VAL A 125 9.66 9.12 -10.93
C VAL A 125 11.09 8.67 -10.76
N LEU A 126 11.31 7.81 -9.78
CA LEU A 126 12.55 7.08 -9.56
C LEU A 126 12.38 5.66 -10.06
N TYR A 127 13.32 5.18 -10.86
CA TYR A 127 13.26 3.85 -11.45
C TYR A 127 14.65 3.24 -11.57
N VAL A 128 14.69 1.92 -11.58
CA VAL A 128 15.91 1.12 -11.78
C VAL A 128 15.71 0.17 -12.96
N PRO A 129 16.78 -0.26 -13.65
CA PRO A 129 16.65 -1.29 -14.67
C PRO A 129 16.08 -2.57 -14.05
N ALA A 130 15.12 -3.21 -14.72
CA ALA A 130 14.56 -4.48 -14.29
C ALA A 130 15.55 -5.61 -14.60
N THR A 131 16.51 -5.84 -13.70
CA THR A 131 17.52 -6.90 -13.76
C THR A 131 17.36 -7.88 -12.60
N ASP A 132 18.14 -8.96 -12.59
CA ASP A 132 18.15 -9.97 -11.51
C ASP A 132 19.03 -9.54 -10.31
N GLU A 133 19.71 -8.39 -10.40
CA GLU A 133 20.60 -7.88 -9.36
C GLU A 133 19.81 -7.22 -8.23
N PRO A 134 20.28 -7.19 -6.97
CA PRO A 134 19.54 -6.50 -5.91
C PRO A 134 19.47 -4.99 -6.18
N ILE A 135 18.34 -4.35 -5.83
CA ILE A 135 18.07 -2.92 -6.10
C ILE A 135 19.19 -2.01 -5.55
N GLU A 136 19.76 -2.35 -4.39
CA GLU A 136 20.87 -1.62 -3.75
C GLU A 136 22.15 -1.58 -4.60
N GLU A 137 22.33 -2.53 -5.51
CA GLU A 137 23.47 -2.59 -6.44
C GLU A 137 23.16 -1.94 -7.79
N ARG A 138 21.90 -1.54 -8.04
CA ARG A 138 21.47 -0.91 -9.29
C ARG A 138 21.61 0.62 -9.22
N GLU A 139 21.85 1.22 -10.38
CA GLU A 139 21.86 2.68 -10.50
C GLU A 139 20.41 3.20 -10.55
N ILE A 140 20.08 4.09 -9.62
CA ILE A 140 18.76 4.75 -9.57
C ILE A 140 18.74 5.88 -10.59
N PHE A 141 17.76 5.83 -11.47
CA PHE A 141 17.48 6.89 -12.45
C PHE A 141 16.28 7.70 -12.02
N ALA A 142 16.28 8.98 -12.39
CA ALA A 142 15.17 9.88 -12.17
C ALA A 142 14.75 10.52 -13.48
N ALA A 143 13.44 10.68 -13.65
CA ALA A 143 12.86 11.45 -14.74
C ALA A 143 11.62 12.20 -14.27
N GLN A 144 11.27 13.25 -15.00
CA GLN A 144 9.93 13.82 -14.92
C GLN A 144 8.94 12.88 -15.61
N TYR A 145 7.70 12.79 -15.12
CA TYR A 145 6.66 12.04 -15.80
C TYR A 145 5.34 12.81 -15.93
N ILE A 146 4.56 12.46 -16.95
CA ILE A 146 3.17 12.90 -17.11
C ILE A 146 2.25 11.76 -16.67
N ALA A 147 1.43 12.00 -15.65
CA ALA A 147 0.42 11.05 -15.19
C ALA A 147 -0.76 11.00 -16.19
N GLY A 148 -1.08 9.80 -16.67
CA GLY A 148 -2.23 9.52 -17.54
C GLY A 148 -3.54 9.42 -16.76
N THR A 149 -4.60 8.97 -17.44
CA THR A 149 -6.00 8.98 -16.93
C THR A 149 -6.25 8.04 -15.73
N ASN A 150 -5.26 7.23 -15.33
CA ASN A 150 -5.39 6.23 -14.27
C ASN A 150 -4.18 6.24 -13.29
N GLY A 151 -3.40 7.32 -13.25
CA GLY A 151 -2.17 7.38 -12.43
C GLY A 151 -0.96 6.68 -13.05
N HIS A 152 -1.12 6.05 -14.22
CA HIS A 152 -0.01 5.44 -14.96
C HIS A 152 0.90 6.50 -15.60
N ILE A 153 2.18 6.17 -15.78
CA ILE A 153 3.15 7.03 -16.44
C ILE A 153 2.91 6.99 -17.95
N GLU A 154 2.46 8.10 -18.53
CA GLU A 154 2.16 8.21 -19.96
C GLU A 154 3.41 8.58 -20.78
N GLU A 155 4.21 9.52 -20.27
CA GLU A 155 5.42 10.00 -20.93
C GLU A 155 6.49 10.34 -19.89
N LEU A 156 7.75 10.04 -20.23
CA LEU A 156 8.93 10.38 -19.45
C LEU A 156 9.66 11.54 -20.10
N LEU A 157 10.01 12.53 -19.28
CA LEU A 157 10.68 13.74 -19.68
C LEU A 157 12.01 13.87 -18.91
N PRO A 158 13.09 14.32 -19.57
CA PRO A 158 14.35 14.55 -18.89
C PRO A 158 14.23 15.71 -17.90
N ILE A 159 15.00 15.64 -16.82
CA ILE A 159 15.13 16.74 -15.85
C ILE A 159 16.24 17.67 -16.35
N GLU A 160 15.88 18.91 -16.68
CA GLU A 160 16.80 19.86 -17.32
C GLU A 160 17.42 20.87 -16.34
N SER A 161 16.83 21.08 -15.16
CA SER A 161 17.29 22.13 -14.22
C SER A 161 18.04 21.55 -13.03
N ASP A 162 19.14 22.20 -12.64
CA ASP A 162 19.91 21.83 -11.43
C ASP A 162 19.06 21.88 -10.16
N GLU A 163 18.14 22.86 -10.03
CA GLU A 163 17.23 22.98 -8.88
C GLU A 163 16.28 21.77 -8.77
N GLU A 164 15.87 21.20 -9.89
CA GLU A 164 15.03 20.00 -9.91
C GLU A 164 15.85 18.77 -9.50
N TRP A 165 17.12 18.69 -9.94
CA TRP A 165 18.05 17.64 -9.53
C TRP A 165 18.34 17.67 -8.04
N GLU A 166 18.62 18.85 -7.46
CA GLU A 166 18.83 18.97 -6.01
C GLU A 166 17.63 18.46 -5.20
N PHE A 167 16.40 18.75 -5.67
CA PHE A 167 15.18 18.26 -5.03
C PHE A 167 15.03 16.74 -5.12
N VAL A 168 15.29 16.17 -6.31
CA VAL A 168 15.23 14.72 -6.51
C VAL A 168 16.29 14.00 -5.69
N GLU A 169 17.52 14.53 -5.63
CA GLU A 169 18.60 13.98 -4.81
C GLU A 169 18.23 14.01 -3.32
N GLU A 170 17.56 15.06 -2.83
CA GLU A 170 17.07 15.10 -1.47
C GLU A 170 16.09 13.94 -1.19
N VAL A 171 15.13 13.72 -2.08
CA VAL A 171 14.16 12.62 -1.95
C VAL A 171 14.87 11.26 -1.99
N VAL A 172 15.79 11.04 -2.93
CA VAL A 172 16.57 9.79 -3.03
C VAL A 172 17.37 9.52 -1.75
N ASN A 173 17.95 10.54 -1.12
CA ASN A 173 18.69 10.38 0.14
C ASN A 173 17.80 10.07 1.35
N THR A 174 16.49 10.26 1.24
CA THR A 174 15.52 9.96 2.31
C THR A 174 14.83 8.60 2.17
N LEU A 175 15.04 7.91 1.04
CA LEU A 175 14.61 6.53 0.81
C LEU A 175 15.58 5.56 1.49
#